data_AF-A0A349GBD1-F1
#
_entry.id   AF-A0A349GBD1-F1
#
_cell.length_a   1.000
_cell.length_b   1.000
_cell.length_c   1.000
_cell.angle_alpha   90.00
_cell.angle_beta   90.00
_cell.angle_gamma   90.00
#
_symmetry.space_group_name_H-M   'P 1'
#
loop_
_entity.id
_entity.type
_entity.pdbx_description
1 polymer ?
#
loop_
_entity_poly.entity_id
_entity_poly.type
_entity_poly.pdbx_seq_one_letter_code
_entity_poly.pdbx_strand_id
1 'polypeptide(L)'
;MTNEKGSISILVMVMLVVLLGSAGAAIDVGVVILDRTELSNALDYAALAGAQELPEKPLKAIQIAKDYLAQNGINPDDVTITVAVDNKSIELLGNRDVQYTFLKVLGLNETTVEAQSKVILGATRSVKGGLRPFAVEDFPYQYGAVVTLKQGAGDGYHGNYGVVALGGSGSSVYEYNAFYGYDGEISIGDEINTEPGNMANVSNQLQTYINDIPHTFETHPRDSERLWTVPLVSTLIVSGRDTVTVTGFAQVFVENIDKKAGKIEINARFVRFVVNGEIDTSLVDRGTYGVKLVN
;
A
#
# COMPACT_ATOMS: atom_id res chain seq x y z
N MET A 1 -18.84 -27.28 73.63
CA MET A 1 -19.19 -26.51 72.41
C MET A 1 -18.04 -25.55 72.10
N THR A 2 -17.03 -25.98 71.32
CA THR A 2 -16.00 -25.08 70.72
C THR A 2 -15.06 -25.94 69.87
N ASN A 3 -15.42 -26.27 68.63
CA ASN A 3 -14.43 -26.78 67.66
C ASN A 3 -14.73 -26.44 66.18
N GLU A 4 -15.89 -25.84 65.88
CA GLU A 4 -16.27 -25.46 64.51
C GLU A 4 -15.57 -24.17 64.03
N LYS A 5 -15.18 -23.27 64.94
CA LYS A 5 -14.60 -21.96 64.57
C LYS A 5 -13.21 -22.05 63.93
N GLY A 6 -12.39 -23.05 64.28
CA GLY A 6 -11.05 -23.24 63.71
C GLY A 6 -11.07 -23.83 62.30
N SER A 7 -12.04 -24.71 62.01
CA SER A 7 -12.19 -25.35 60.70
C SER A 7 -12.58 -24.35 59.60
N ILE A 8 -13.48 -23.42 59.92
CA ILE A 8 -13.92 -22.37 58.99
C ILE A 8 -12.75 -21.44 58.61
N SER A 9 -11.88 -21.07 59.56
CA SER A 9 -10.72 -20.22 59.27
C SER A 9 -9.72 -20.86 58.31
N ILE A 10 -9.48 -22.18 58.46
CA ILE A 10 -8.60 -22.94 57.54
C ILE A 10 -9.21 -22.96 56.14
N LEU A 11 -10.51 -23.24 56.03
CA LEU A 11 -11.21 -23.26 54.75
C LEU A 11 -11.15 -21.90 54.05
N VAL A 12 -11.40 -20.81 54.78
CA VAL A 12 -11.31 -19.44 54.24
C VAL A 12 -9.90 -19.11 53.77
N MET A 13 -8.85 -19.50 54.51
CA MET A 13 -7.46 -19.31 54.06
C MET A 13 -7.18 -20.03 52.76
N VAL A 14 -7.58 -21.30 52.64
CA VAL A 14 -7.39 -22.08 51.41
C VAL A 14 -8.14 -21.43 50.24
N MET A 15 -9.38 -21.01 50.44
CA MET A 15 -10.15 -20.31 49.40
C MET A 15 -9.51 -18.99 48.98
N LEU A 16 -8.98 -18.20 49.92
CA LEU A 16 -8.28 -16.95 49.62
C LEU A 16 -7.00 -17.21 48.82
N VAL A 17 -6.23 -18.24 49.14
CA VAL A 17 -5.04 -18.63 48.38
C VAL A 17 -5.41 -19.01 46.95
N VAL A 18 -6.47 -19.82 46.78
CA VAL A 18 -6.95 -20.20 45.44
C VAL A 18 -7.43 -18.98 44.68
N LEU A 19 -8.19 -18.08 45.31
CA LEU A 19 -8.73 -16.88 44.67
C LEU A 19 -7.61 -15.92 44.25
N LEU A 20 -6.65 -15.62 45.14
CA LEU A 20 -5.50 -14.77 44.82
C LEU A 20 -4.58 -15.41 43.78
N GLY A 21 -4.35 -16.73 43.85
CA GLY A 21 -3.58 -17.46 42.85
C GLY A 21 -4.23 -17.40 41.47
N SER A 22 -5.55 -17.59 41.38
CA SER A 22 -6.29 -17.47 40.13
C SER A 22 -6.31 -16.04 39.57
N ALA A 23 -6.41 -15.02 40.44
CA ALA A 23 -6.34 -13.62 40.02
C ALA A 23 -4.94 -13.25 39.50
N GLY A 24 -3.89 -13.67 40.20
CA GLY A 24 -2.50 -13.47 39.76
C GLY A 24 -2.22 -14.16 38.42
N ALA A 25 -2.67 -15.40 38.25
CA ALA A 25 -2.56 -16.12 36.98
C ALA A 25 -3.30 -15.40 35.84
N ALA A 26 -4.50 -14.87 36.11
CA ALA A 26 -5.25 -14.11 35.12
C ALA A 26 -4.52 -12.82 34.70
N ILE A 27 -3.88 -12.12 35.65
CA ILE A 27 -3.07 -10.92 35.36
C ILE A 27 -1.87 -11.29 34.50
N ASP A 28 -1.12 -12.34 34.86
CA ASP A 28 0.05 -12.78 34.12
C ASP A 28 -0.30 -13.21 32.68
N VAL A 29 -1.39 -13.97 32.50
CA VAL A 29 -1.90 -14.31 31.15
C VAL A 29 -2.30 -13.05 30.39
N GLY A 30 -2.92 -12.07 31.06
CA GLY A 30 -3.24 -10.78 30.48
C GLY A 30 -2.01 -10.05 29.93
N VAL A 31 -0.92 -10.02 30.70
CA VAL A 31 0.36 -9.41 30.28
C VAL A 31 0.94 -10.14 29.06
N VAL A 32 0.96 -11.49 29.07
CA VAL A 32 1.44 -12.29 27.93
C VAL A 32 0.65 -11.99 26.65
N ILE A 33 -0.67 -11.84 26.74
CA ILE A 33 -1.52 -11.51 25.59
C ILE A 33 -1.23 -10.09 25.09
N LEU A 34 -1.03 -9.13 25.98
CA LEU A 34 -0.67 -7.75 25.62
C LEU A 34 0.68 -7.71 24.91
N ASP A 35 1.72 -8.34 25.47
CA ASP A 35 3.06 -8.40 24.87
C ASP A 35 3.04 -9.05 23.48
N ARG A 36 2.28 -10.14 23.31
CA ARG A 36 2.12 -10.78 22.00
C ARG A 36 1.44 -9.85 21.00
N THR A 37 0.45 -9.10 21.43
CA THR A 37 -0.29 -8.15 20.57
C THR A 37 0.59 -6.97 20.17
N GLU A 38 1.35 -6.41 21.10
CA GLU A 38 2.32 -5.34 20.83
C GLU A 38 3.40 -5.81 19.85
N LEU A 39 3.96 -7.00 20.06
CA LEU A 39 4.92 -7.60 19.14
C LEU A 39 4.32 -7.75 17.74
N SER A 40 3.14 -8.36 17.62
CA SER A 40 2.45 -8.56 16.33
C SER A 40 2.22 -7.23 15.60
N ASN A 41 1.69 -6.22 16.29
CA ASN A 41 1.43 -4.91 15.69
C ASN A 41 2.73 -4.24 15.20
N ALA A 42 3.81 -4.33 15.99
CA ALA A 42 5.11 -3.79 15.60
C ALA A 42 5.67 -4.48 14.34
N LEU A 43 5.55 -5.81 14.26
CA LEU A 43 5.95 -6.56 13.08
C LEU A 43 5.11 -6.17 11.85
N ASP A 44 3.79 -6.00 12.00
CA ASP A 44 2.89 -5.61 10.91
C ASP A 44 3.22 -4.23 10.35
N TYR A 45 3.43 -3.23 11.22
CA TYR A 45 3.83 -1.90 10.77
C TYR A 45 5.19 -1.91 10.08
N ALA A 46 6.16 -2.65 10.61
CA ALA A 46 7.48 -2.76 10.01
C ALA A 46 7.46 -3.49 8.67
N ALA A 47 6.70 -4.58 8.56
CA ALA A 47 6.54 -5.34 7.32
C ALA A 47 5.83 -4.49 6.25
N LEU A 48 4.75 -3.80 6.60
CA LEU A 48 4.04 -2.89 5.68
C LEU A 48 4.93 -1.75 5.20
N ALA A 49 5.69 -1.12 6.10
CA ALA A 49 6.59 -0.04 5.75
C ALA A 49 7.74 -0.52 4.85
N GLY A 50 8.36 -1.64 5.18
CA GLY A 50 9.43 -2.24 4.36
C GLY A 50 8.92 -2.67 2.99
N ALA A 51 7.74 -3.28 2.92
CA ALA A 51 7.13 -3.74 1.67
C ALA A 51 6.92 -2.61 0.65
N GLN A 52 6.79 -1.37 1.09
CA GLN A 52 6.66 -0.21 0.20
C GLN A 52 7.88 -0.03 -0.72
N GLU A 53 9.07 -0.49 -0.32
CA GLU A 53 10.30 -0.36 -1.14
C GLU A 53 10.50 -1.54 -2.09
N LEU A 54 9.67 -2.58 -1.99
CA LEU A 54 9.69 -3.73 -2.87
C LEU A 54 8.92 -3.46 -4.17
N PRO A 55 9.29 -4.13 -5.28
CA PRO A 55 10.40 -5.06 -5.44
C PRO A 55 11.73 -4.38 -5.82
N GLU A 56 11.78 -3.04 -5.92
CA GLU A 56 12.95 -2.32 -6.46
C GLU A 56 14.16 -2.30 -5.53
N LYS A 57 13.94 -2.07 -4.23
CA LYS A 57 15.00 -1.76 -3.27
C LYS A 57 14.93 -2.70 -2.06
N PRO A 58 15.22 -4.01 -2.22
CA PRO A 58 15.09 -5.00 -1.14
C PRO A 58 15.98 -4.70 0.07
N LEU A 59 17.20 -4.18 -0.13
CA LEU A 59 18.06 -3.76 0.97
C LEU A 59 17.48 -2.56 1.75
N LYS A 60 16.85 -1.62 1.05
CA LYS A 60 16.18 -0.48 1.67
C LYS A 60 14.90 -0.90 2.38
N ALA A 61 14.16 -1.87 1.84
CA ALA A 61 13.00 -2.48 2.49
C ALA A 61 13.36 -3.04 3.87
N ILE A 62 14.47 -3.80 3.95
CA ILE A 62 14.98 -4.33 5.22
C ILE A 62 15.35 -3.20 6.17
N GLN A 63 16.07 -2.17 5.70
CA GLN A 63 16.45 -1.03 6.55
C GLN A 63 15.23 -0.30 7.11
N ILE A 64 14.23 0.01 6.28
CA ILE A 64 12.99 0.67 6.73
C ILE A 64 12.24 -0.20 7.73
N ALA A 65 12.14 -1.52 7.49
CA ALA A 65 11.52 -2.43 8.45
C ALA A 65 12.25 -2.37 9.81
N LYS A 66 13.58 -2.38 9.83
CA LYS A 66 14.36 -2.21 11.07
C LYS A 66 14.11 -0.87 11.77
N ASP A 67 14.03 0.22 11.01
CA ASP A 67 13.76 1.54 11.57
C ASP A 67 12.38 1.61 12.23
N TYR A 68 11.37 0.99 11.62
CA TYR A 68 10.01 0.89 12.19
C TYR A 68 9.95 -0.02 13.41
N LEU A 69 10.70 -1.14 13.44
CA LEU A 69 10.82 -1.99 14.63
C LEU A 69 11.39 -1.19 15.81
N ALA A 70 12.49 -0.46 15.60
CA ALA A 70 13.12 0.35 16.63
C ALA A 70 12.19 1.46 17.15
N GLN A 71 11.42 2.11 16.27
CA GLN A 71 10.41 3.11 16.66
C GLN A 71 9.29 2.51 17.52
N ASN A 72 8.99 1.22 17.36
CA ASN A 72 8.01 0.49 18.17
C ASN A 72 8.63 -0.21 19.39
N GLY A 73 9.88 0.13 19.75
CA GLY A 73 10.55 -0.42 20.92
C GLY A 73 10.98 -1.88 20.77
N ILE A 74 11.01 -2.41 19.53
CA ILE A 74 11.54 -3.74 19.23
C ILE A 74 12.99 -3.60 18.79
N ASN A 75 13.89 -4.35 19.41
CA ASN A 75 15.26 -4.45 18.92
C ASN A 75 15.25 -5.21 17.58
N PRO A 76 15.72 -4.60 16.48
CA PRO A 76 15.68 -5.26 15.17
C PRO A 76 16.52 -6.53 15.06
N ASP A 77 17.49 -6.73 15.96
CA ASP A 77 18.32 -7.94 15.98
C ASP A 77 17.60 -9.16 16.57
N ASP A 78 16.49 -8.95 17.29
CA ASP A 78 15.63 -10.00 17.84
C ASP A 78 14.56 -10.46 16.82
N VAL A 79 14.56 -9.85 15.62
CA VAL A 79 13.61 -10.14 14.55
C VAL A 79 14.34 -10.66 13.31
N THR A 80 13.93 -11.83 12.84
CA THR A 80 14.39 -12.35 11.55
C THR A 80 13.58 -11.72 10.43
N ILE A 81 14.25 -10.97 9.55
CA ILE A 81 13.64 -10.31 8.38
C ILE A 81 14.08 -11.04 7.11
N THR A 82 13.12 -11.57 6.36
CA THR A 82 13.36 -12.31 5.12
C THR A 82 12.63 -11.65 3.96
N VAL A 83 13.35 -11.33 2.88
CA VAL A 83 12.77 -10.90 1.61
C VAL A 83 12.82 -12.09 0.65
N ALA A 84 11.71 -12.38 -0.04
CA ALA A 84 11.66 -13.48 -1.02
C ALA A 84 12.57 -13.19 -2.22
N VAL A 85 13.00 -14.26 -2.90
CA VAL A 85 13.94 -14.20 -4.04
C VAL A 85 13.40 -13.36 -5.20
N ASP A 86 12.08 -13.34 -5.39
CA ASP A 86 11.40 -12.52 -6.40
C ASP A 86 11.22 -11.04 -5.98
N ASN A 87 11.68 -10.68 -4.77
CA ASN A 87 11.48 -9.39 -4.11
C ASN A 87 10.01 -8.98 -3.96
N LYS A 88 9.05 -9.91 -4.02
CA LYS A 88 7.61 -9.61 -3.92
C LYS A 88 7.01 -9.95 -2.57
N SER A 89 7.82 -10.34 -1.58
CA SER A 89 7.34 -10.44 -0.21
C SER A 89 8.42 -10.12 0.80
N ILE A 90 8.00 -9.59 1.94
CA ILE A 90 8.81 -9.43 3.13
C ILE A 90 8.12 -10.15 4.30
N GLU A 91 8.89 -10.87 5.08
CA GLU A 91 8.43 -11.68 6.21
C GLU A 91 9.29 -11.38 7.43
N LEU A 92 8.63 -11.09 8.55
CA LEU A 92 9.23 -10.77 9.84
C LEU A 92 8.80 -11.83 10.85
N LEU A 93 9.77 -12.39 11.57
CA LEU A 93 9.57 -13.36 12.64
C LEU A 93 10.25 -12.83 13.90
N GLY A 94 9.46 -12.53 14.93
CA GLY A 94 9.95 -11.98 16.19
C GLY A 94 9.58 -12.89 17.36
N ASN A 95 10.46 -12.93 18.36
CA ASN A 95 10.18 -13.53 19.66
C ASN A 95 10.43 -12.52 20.78
N ARG A 96 9.77 -12.73 21.93
CA ARG A 96 9.96 -11.93 23.13
C ARG A 96 9.75 -12.79 24.35
N ASP A 97 10.66 -12.70 25.31
CA ASP A 97 10.48 -13.33 26.62
C ASP A 97 9.69 -12.41 27.55
N VAL A 98 8.63 -12.97 28.15
CA VAL A 98 7.71 -12.29 29.05
C VAL A 98 7.83 -12.92 30.43
N GLN A 99 8.30 -12.13 31.39
CA GLN A 99 8.42 -12.58 32.76
C GLN A 99 7.07 -12.60 33.46
N TYR A 100 6.79 -13.70 34.16
CA TYR A 100 5.64 -13.75 35.05
C TYR A 100 5.88 -12.91 36.31
N THR A 101 4.80 -12.38 36.88
CA THR A 101 4.83 -11.64 38.14
C THR A 101 4.32 -12.50 39.29
N PHE A 102 3.14 -13.10 39.14
CA PHE A 102 2.46 -13.85 40.20
C PHE A 102 2.75 -15.36 40.12
N LEU A 103 2.81 -15.92 38.92
CA LEU A 103 3.06 -17.34 38.67
C LEU A 103 4.48 -17.78 39.09
N LYS A 104 5.39 -16.82 39.35
CA LYS A 104 6.69 -17.06 39.99
C LYS A 104 6.56 -17.81 41.32
N VAL A 105 5.48 -17.59 42.08
CA VAL A 105 5.24 -18.33 43.34
C VAL A 105 4.98 -19.82 43.13
N LEU A 106 4.54 -20.19 41.92
CA LEU A 106 4.32 -21.57 41.49
C LEU A 106 5.54 -22.17 40.77
N GLY A 107 6.66 -21.44 40.73
CA GLY A 107 7.89 -21.86 40.05
C GLY A 107 7.94 -21.57 38.54
N LEU A 108 6.98 -20.82 38.00
CA LEU A 108 6.98 -20.39 36.60
C LEU A 108 7.60 -18.99 36.49
N ASN A 109 8.74 -18.88 35.82
CA ASN A 109 9.49 -17.61 35.78
C ASN A 109 9.12 -16.71 34.60
N GLU A 110 8.95 -17.30 33.42
CA GLU A 110 8.71 -16.59 32.17
C GLU A 110 8.09 -17.51 31.11
N THR A 111 7.67 -16.91 30.00
CA THR A 111 7.27 -17.60 28.77
C THR A 111 7.77 -16.81 27.57
N THR A 112 8.06 -17.48 26.47
CA THR A 112 8.36 -16.81 25.19
C THR A 112 7.06 -16.65 24.41
N VAL A 113 6.85 -15.46 23.85
CA VAL A 113 5.80 -15.21 22.85
C VAL A 113 6.43 -15.06 21.48
N GLU A 114 5.76 -15.59 20.48
CA GLU A 114 6.17 -15.52 19.07
C GLU A 114 5.09 -14.79 18.26
N ALA A 115 5.54 -13.98 17.31
CA ALA A 115 4.69 -13.36 16.32
C ALA A 115 5.37 -13.39 14.94
N GLN A 116 4.54 -13.39 13.92
CA GLN A 116 4.94 -13.41 12.53
C GLN A 116 4.12 -12.37 11.78
N SER A 117 4.75 -11.69 10.83
CA SER A 117 4.08 -10.81 9.89
C SER A 117 4.65 -11.02 8.50
N LYS A 118 3.79 -11.19 7.50
CA LYS A 118 4.19 -11.33 6.11
C LYS A 118 3.40 -10.38 5.24
N VAL A 119 4.10 -9.63 4.40
CA VAL A 119 3.47 -8.78 3.38
C VAL A 119 3.87 -9.30 2.01
N ILE A 120 2.88 -9.48 1.15
CA ILE A 120 3.07 -9.86 -0.25
C ILE A 120 2.65 -8.71 -1.17
N LEU A 121 3.36 -8.59 -2.29
CA LEU A 121 3.04 -7.69 -3.40
C LEU A 121 2.37 -8.51 -4.50
N GLY A 122 1.25 -8.00 -5.01
CA GLY A 122 0.56 -8.56 -6.16
C GLY A 122 0.04 -7.47 -7.07
N ALA A 123 -0.34 -7.81 -8.29
CA ALA A 123 -0.94 -6.85 -9.19
C ALA A 123 -2.24 -6.31 -8.56
N THR A 124 -2.42 -4.99 -8.62
CA THR A 124 -3.61 -4.34 -8.09
C THR A 124 -4.84 -4.67 -8.93
N ARG A 125 -5.87 -5.25 -8.31
CA ARG A 125 -7.14 -5.58 -8.96
C ARG A 125 -8.04 -4.36 -9.13
N SER A 126 -8.03 -3.46 -8.15
CA SER A 126 -8.77 -2.20 -8.18
C SER A 126 -7.98 -1.07 -7.54
N VAL A 127 -8.11 0.12 -8.11
CA VAL A 127 -7.55 1.36 -7.57
C VAL A 127 -8.71 2.20 -7.04
N LYS A 128 -8.63 2.57 -5.75
CA LYS A 128 -9.58 3.44 -5.09
C LYS A 128 -8.94 4.78 -4.77
N GLY A 129 -9.44 5.85 -5.39
CA GLY A 129 -8.92 7.20 -5.21
C GLY A 129 -7.65 7.49 -6.01
N GLY A 130 -7.44 8.76 -6.36
CA GLY A 130 -6.18 9.25 -6.96
C GLY A 130 -5.94 8.88 -8.42
N LEU A 131 -6.86 8.14 -9.07
CA LEU A 131 -6.67 7.70 -10.46
C LEU A 131 -6.72 8.88 -11.43
N ARG A 132 -5.69 9.07 -12.25
CA ARG A 132 -5.65 10.13 -13.25
C ARG A 132 -6.46 9.74 -14.50
N PRO A 133 -7.08 10.71 -15.19
CA PRO A 133 -7.94 10.45 -16.35
C PRO A 133 -7.12 10.22 -17.65
N PHE A 134 -5.90 9.69 -17.54
CA PHE A 134 -5.03 9.42 -18.69
C PHE A 134 -4.85 7.92 -18.82
N ALA A 135 -5.42 7.31 -19.86
CA ALA A 135 -5.27 5.90 -20.15
C ALA A 135 -4.10 5.64 -21.09
N VAL A 136 -3.46 4.48 -20.91
CA VAL A 136 -2.41 3.97 -21.79
C VAL A 136 -2.85 2.62 -22.34
N GLU A 137 -2.61 2.33 -23.62
CA GLU A 137 -2.85 0.98 -24.14
C GLU A 137 -1.99 -0.03 -23.40
N ASP A 138 -2.53 -1.22 -23.16
CA ASP A 138 -1.81 -2.28 -22.47
C ASP A 138 -0.81 -2.97 -23.40
N PHE A 139 0.48 -2.74 -23.15
CA PHE A 139 1.58 -3.37 -23.87
C PHE A 139 2.72 -3.75 -22.92
N PRO A 140 3.59 -4.70 -23.29
CA PRO A 140 4.78 -5.01 -22.50
C PRO A 140 5.75 -3.81 -22.46
N TYR A 141 6.03 -3.25 -21.29
CA TYR A 141 6.98 -2.16 -21.10
C TYR A 141 8.06 -2.48 -20.07
N GLN A 142 9.12 -1.67 -20.09
CA GLN A 142 10.19 -1.69 -19.10
C GLN A 142 10.06 -0.47 -18.18
N TYR A 143 10.36 -0.64 -16.90
CA TYR A 143 10.40 0.49 -15.96
C TYR A 143 11.52 1.47 -16.35
N GLY A 144 11.25 2.75 -16.17
CA GLY A 144 12.08 3.85 -16.68
C GLY A 144 11.90 4.15 -18.17
N ALA A 145 11.16 3.33 -18.93
CA ALA A 145 10.83 3.65 -20.31
C ALA A 145 9.88 4.85 -20.37
N VAL A 146 10.08 5.72 -21.36
CA VAL A 146 9.23 6.89 -21.60
C VAL A 146 7.93 6.45 -22.27
N VAL A 147 6.81 7.01 -21.82
CA VAL A 147 5.47 6.86 -22.38
C VAL A 147 4.83 8.23 -22.52
N THR A 148 4.13 8.44 -23.62
CA THR A 148 3.36 9.66 -23.85
C THR A 148 1.91 9.40 -23.48
N LEU A 149 1.46 9.93 -22.34
CA LEU A 149 0.12 9.73 -21.80
C LEU A 149 -0.96 10.47 -22.60
N LYS A 150 -0.57 11.58 -23.23
CA LYS A 150 -1.43 12.40 -24.06
C LYS A 150 -0.62 12.90 -25.25
N GLN A 151 -1.05 12.53 -26.45
CA GLN A 151 -0.39 12.95 -27.69
C GLN A 151 -0.74 14.40 -28.06
N GLY A 152 0.21 15.06 -28.73
CA GLY A 152 0.01 16.37 -29.35
C GLY A 152 -0.87 16.32 -30.61
N ALA A 153 -0.85 17.38 -31.43
CA ALA A 153 -1.68 17.46 -32.63
C ALA A 153 -1.19 16.52 -33.75
N GLY A 154 -2.07 15.63 -34.23
CA GLY A 154 -1.85 14.84 -35.46
C GLY A 154 -1.69 13.33 -35.23
N ASP A 155 -1.31 12.92 -34.02
CA ASP A 155 -0.86 11.55 -33.73
C ASP A 155 -1.79 10.78 -32.76
N GLY A 156 -2.98 11.31 -32.46
CA GLY A 156 -4.02 10.60 -31.70
C GLY A 156 -4.92 9.78 -32.63
N TYR A 157 -5.35 8.59 -32.19
CA TYR A 157 -6.34 7.79 -32.92
C TYR A 157 -7.66 8.53 -32.99
N HIS A 158 -8.06 9.00 -34.19
CA HIS A 158 -9.38 9.58 -34.46
C HIS A 158 -9.87 10.64 -33.45
N GLY A 159 -8.96 11.45 -32.89
CA GLY A 159 -9.29 12.52 -31.94
C GLY A 159 -9.34 12.08 -30.46
N ASN A 160 -8.98 10.84 -30.17
CA ASN A 160 -8.71 10.35 -28.83
C ASN A 160 -7.21 10.51 -28.51
N TYR A 161 -6.91 11.09 -27.34
CA TYR A 161 -5.56 11.43 -26.92
C TYR A 161 -5.23 10.76 -25.57
N GLY A 162 -5.74 9.55 -25.35
CA GLY A 162 -5.53 8.81 -24.11
C GLY A 162 -6.25 9.42 -22.91
N VAL A 163 -7.33 10.20 -23.10
CA VAL A 163 -8.13 10.74 -21.99
C VAL A 163 -9.38 9.90 -21.79
N VAL A 164 -9.68 9.56 -20.55
CA VAL A 164 -10.85 8.76 -20.16
C VAL A 164 -11.74 9.49 -19.16
N ALA A 165 -13.04 9.24 -19.24
CA ALA A 165 -14.07 9.73 -18.35
C ALA A 165 -14.13 8.86 -17.10
N LEU A 166 -13.82 9.43 -15.94
CA LEU A 166 -13.85 8.78 -14.64
C LEU A 166 -14.88 9.47 -13.76
N GLY A 167 -15.93 8.75 -13.33
CA GLY A 167 -17.03 9.30 -12.53
C GLY A 167 -17.97 10.28 -13.25
N GLY A 168 -17.72 10.56 -14.53
CA GLY A 168 -18.50 11.48 -15.35
C GLY A 168 -17.71 12.03 -16.53
N SER A 169 -18.38 12.76 -17.42
CA SER A 169 -17.78 13.42 -18.59
C SER A 169 -17.81 14.94 -18.45
N GLY A 170 -17.02 15.64 -19.26
CA GLY A 170 -16.99 17.11 -19.32
C GLY A 170 -15.74 17.74 -18.71
N SER A 171 -15.49 18.99 -19.07
CA SER A 171 -14.24 19.69 -18.76
C SER A 171 -14.00 19.87 -17.27
N SER A 172 -15.04 20.10 -16.47
CA SER A 172 -14.92 20.28 -15.01
C SER A 172 -14.54 18.97 -14.30
N VAL A 173 -15.10 17.84 -14.74
CA VAL A 173 -14.76 16.51 -14.19
C VAL A 173 -13.34 16.13 -14.57
N TYR A 174 -12.96 16.35 -15.83
CA TYR A 174 -11.59 16.16 -16.29
C TYR A 174 -10.59 17.03 -15.52
N GLU A 175 -10.89 18.32 -15.33
CA GLU A 175 -10.04 19.24 -14.57
C GLU A 175 -9.81 18.72 -13.15
N TYR A 176 -10.88 18.38 -12.44
CA TYR A 176 -10.77 17.82 -11.11
C TYR A 176 -9.90 16.56 -11.09
N ASN A 177 -10.22 15.57 -11.93
CA ASN A 177 -9.49 14.31 -11.96
C ASN A 177 -8.01 14.48 -12.39
N ALA A 178 -7.72 15.43 -13.29
CA ALA A 178 -6.36 15.70 -13.75
C ALA A 178 -5.49 16.35 -12.66
N PHE A 179 -6.06 17.18 -11.78
CA PHE A 179 -5.34 17.82 -10.67
C PHE A 179 -5.32 17.00 -9.39
N TYR A 180 -6.43 16.36 -9.03
CA TYR A 180 -6.60 15.69 -7.74
C TYR A 180 -6.78 14.17 -7.81
N GLY A 181 -7.11 13.65 -9.00
CA GLY A 181 -7.40 12.24 -9.20
C GLY A 181 -8.87 11.95 -8.97
N TYR A 182 -9.36 10.85 -9.53
CA TYR A 182 -10.71 10.39 -9.34
C TYR A 182 -10.84 9.67 -7.99
N ASP A 183 -11.82 10.08 -7.17
CA ASP A 183 -12.03 9.54 -5.81
C ASP A 183 -12.71 8.17 -5.76
N GLY A 184 -13.34 7.76 -6.85
CA GLY A 184 -14.04 6.48 -6.92
C GLY A 184 -13.08 5.28 -7.05
N GLU A 185 -13.67 4.11 -7.21
CA GLU A 185 -12.95 2.87 -7.42
C GLU A 185 -13.14 2.40 -8.86
N ILE A 186 -12.04 2.00 -9.50
CA ILE A 186 -12.05 1.36 -10.81
C ILE A 186 -11.36 0.01 -10.66
N SER A 187 -11.94 -1.03 -11.23
CA SER A 187 -11.46 -2.41 -11.21
C SER A 187 -11.02 -2.87 -12.59
N ILE A 188 -10.11 -3.84 -12.63
CA ILE A 188 -9.81 -4.58 -13.86
C ILE A 188 -11.08 -5.27 -14.35
N GLY A 189 -11.37 -5.11 -15.64
CA GLY A 189 -12.59 -5.57 -16.29
C GLY A 189 -13.67 -4.49 -16.42
N ASP A 190 -13.53 -3.35 -15.74
CA ASP A 190 -14.48 -2.26 -15.87
C ASP A 190 -14.41 -1.62 -17.27
N GLU A 191 -15.56 -1.16 -17.73
CA GLU A 191 -15.74 -0.43 -18.98
C GLU A 191 -15.81 1.07 -18.68
N ILE A 192 -14.83 1.83 -19.18
CA ILE A 192 -14.76 3.28 -19.03
C ILE A 192 -14.85 3.96 -20.40
N ASN A 193 -15.45 5.15 -20.45
CA ASN A 193 -15.59 5.87 -21.70
C ASN A 193 -14.37 6.73 -21.98
N THR A 194 -13.99 6.87 -23.23
CA THR A 194 -13.00 7.85 -23.67
C THR A 194 -13.61 9.26 -23.63
N GLU A 195 -12.79 10.26 -23.33
CA GLU A 195 -13.23 11.65 -23.25
C GLU A 195 -12.55 12.46 -24.37
N PRO A 196 -13.12 12.47 -25.58
CA PRO A 196 -12.55 13.20 -26.70
C PRO A 196 -12.66 14.72 -26.45
N GLY A 197 -11.64 15.45 -26.88
CA GLY A 197 -11.60 16.91 -26.75
C GLY A 197 -10.20 17.42 -26.45
N ASN A 198 -9.91 18.65 -26.89
CA ASN A 198 -8.59 19.23 -26.68
C ASN A 198 -8.38 19.72 -25.22
N MET A 199 -9.47 20.12 -24.55
CA MET A 199 -9.46 20.59 -23.15
C MET A 199 -8.31 21.56 -22.84
N ALA A 200 -8.10 22.53 -23.74
CA ALA A 200 -6.87 23.32 -23.81
C ALA A 200 -6.60 24.18 -22.55
N ASN A 201 -7.64 24.74 -21.93
CA ASN A 201 -7.48 25.59 -20.74
C ASN A 201 -6.95 24.79 -19.55
N VAL A 202 -7.63 23.69 -19.22
CA VAL A 202 -7.22 22.76 -18.17
C VAL A 202 -5.81 22.23 -18.43
N SER A 203 -5.54 21.89 -19.69
CA SER A 203 -4.23 21.41 -20.13
C SER A 203 -3.10 22.41 -19.88
N ASN A 204 -3.33 23.70 -20.13
CA ASN A 204 -2.34 24.75 -19.85
C ASN A 204 -2.13 24.95 -18.33
N GLN A 205 -3.18 24.89 -17.53
CA GLN A 205 -3.06 25.03 -16.07
C GLN A 205 -2.29 23.83 -15.48
N LEU A 206 -2.60 22.62 -15.94
CA LEU A 206 -1.91 21.40 -15.51
C LEU A 206 -0.43 21.44 -15.87
N GLN A 207 -0.09 21.92 -17.07
CA GLN A 207 1.29 22.14 -17.49
C GLN A 207 2.02 23.07 -16.52
N THR A 208 1.46 24.24 -16.24
CA THR A 208 2.09 25.22 -15.34
C THR A 208 2.29 24.62 -13.95
N TYR A 209 1.27 23.97 -13.41
CA TYR A 209 1.32 23.38 -12.07
C TYR A 209 2.37 22.26 -11.95
N ILE A 210 2.32 21.28 -12.86
CA ILE A 210 3.21 20.11 -12.78
C ILE A 210 4.65 20.50 -13.08
N ASN A 211 4.90 21.37 -14.06
CA ASN A 211 6.26 21.75 -14.44
C ASN A 211 6.95 22.63 -13.39
N ASP A 212 6.20 23.34 -12.53
CA ASP A 212 6.76 24.15 -11.43
C ASP A 212 7.30 23.29 -10.27
N ILE A 213 6.86 22.03 -10.16
CA ILE A 213 7.32 21.11 -9.11
C ILE A 213 8.76 20.65 -9.42
N PRO A 214 9.74 20.92 -8.55
CA PRO A 214 11.17 20.69 -8.82
C PRO A 214 11.61 19.24 -8.51
N HIS A 215 10.75 18.26 -8.77
CA HIS A 215 11.05 16.84 -8.58
C HIS A 215 11.50 16.23 -9.91
N THR A 216 12.49 15.33 -9.86
CA THR A 216 12.97 14.59 -11.03
C THR A 216 12.69 13.11 -10.88
N PHE A 217 12.74 12.37 -11.99
CA PHE A 217 12.56 10.92 -11.98
C PHE A 217 13.53 10.22 -11.00
N GLU A 218 14.78 10.67 -10.97
CA GLU A 218 15.81 10.13 -10.06
C GLU A 218 15.64 10.61 -8.61
N THR A 219 15.07 11.81 -8.42
CA THR A 219 14.97 12.47 -7.12
C THR A 219 13.57 13.05 -6.90
N HIS A 220 12.71 12.26 -6.27
CA HIS A 220 11.37 12.68 -5.88
C HIS A 220 10.94 12.03 -4.56
N PRO A 221 10.11 12.70 -3.74
CA PRO A 221 9.47 12.08 -2.60
C PRO A 221 8.34 11.14 -3.05
N ARG A 222 7.92 10.22 -2.17
CA ARG A 222 6.91 9.21 -2.51
C ARG A 222 5.50 9.78 -2.73
N ASP A 223 5.23 10.94 -2.18
CA ASP A 223 3.97 11.69 -2.30
C ASP A 223 4.03 12.80 -3.37
N SER A 224 5.07 12.79 -4.21
CA SER A 224 5.22 13.74 -5.32
C SER A 224 3.98 13.80 -6.19
N GLU A 225 3.48 15.00 -6.47
CA GLU A 225 2.31 15.21 -7.31
C GLU A 225 2.57 14.91 -8.79
N ARG A 226 3.84 14.63 -9.15
CA ARG A 226 4.26 14.08 -10.45
C ARG A 226 4.09 12.55 -10.55
N LEU A 227 3.82 11.85 -9.43
CA LEU A 227 3.52 10.42 -9.45
C LEU A 227 2.03 10.20 -9.68
N TRP A 228 1.70 9.62 -10.82
CA TRP A 228 0.32 9.43 -11.25
C TRP A 228 0.00 7.94 -11.41
N THR A 229 -1.13 7.52 -10.84
CA THR A 229 -1.72 6.22 -11.15
C THR A 229 -2.62 6.39 -12.37
N VAL A 230 -2.44 5.56 -13.39
CA VAL A 230 -3.16 5.63 -14.67
C VAL A 230 -3.75 4.26 -15.04
N PRO A 231 -4.95 4.20 -15.65
CA PRO A 231 -5.50 2.94 -16.13
C PRO A 231 -4.78 2.45 -17.39
N LEU A 232 -4.52 1.15 -17.46
CA LEU A 232 -4.15 0.45 -18.69
C LEU A 232 -5.41 -0.10 -19.35
N VAL A 233 -5.57 0.11 -20.64
CA VAL A 233 -6.77 -0.30 -21.39
C VAL A 233 -6.43 -1.21 -22.55
N SER A 234 -7.39 -2.07 -22.93
CA SER A 234 -7.20 -3.05 -24.01
C SER A 234 -6.86 -2.40 -25.36
N THR A 235 -7.44 -1.23 -25.65
CA THR A 235 -7.13 -0.42 -26.82
C THR A 235 -7.58 1.03 -26.63
N LEU A 236 -6.93 1.95 -27.33
CA LEU A 236 -7.34 3.35 -27.51
C LEU A 236 -7.68 3.65 -28.97
N ILE A 237 -7.65 2.65 -29.86
CA ILE A 237 -8.02 2.76 -31.27
C ILE A 237 -9.55 2.77 -31.39
N VAL A 238 -10.16 3.83 -30.88
CA VAL A 238 -11.62 4.05 -30.88
C VAL A 238 -11.95 5.44 -31.42
N SER A 239 -13.17 5.62 -31.92
CA SER A 239 -13.59 6.85 -32.59
C SER A 239 -14.45 7.73 -31.69
N GLY A 240 -13.94 8.91 -31.33
CA GLY A 240 -14.68 9.85 -30.48
C GLY A 240 -14.84 9.35 -29.05
N ARG A 241 -16.04 9.46 -28.50
CA ARG A 241 -16.39 8.93 -27.18
C ARG A 241 -16.89 7.51 -27.37
N ASP A 242 -16.14 6.56 -26.83
CA ASP A 242 -16.39 5.14 -26.94
C ASP A 242 -15.93 4.42 -25.68
N THR A 243 -16.32 3.17 -25.53
CA THR A 243 -16.02 2.36 -24.35
C THR A 243 -14.72 1.58 -24.53
N VAL A 244 -13.87 1.60 -23.50
CA VAL A 244 -12.63 0.84 -23.43
C VAL A 244 -12.59 0.04 -22.13
N THR A 245 -12.02 -1.16 -22.17
CA THR A 245 -11.95 -2.06 -21.01
C THR A 245 -10.64 -1.85 -20.26
N VAL A 246 -10.73 -1.68 -18.95
CA VAL A 246 -9.58 -1.62 -18.06
C VAL A 246 -8.96 -3.01 -17.92
N THR A 247 -7.67 -3.10 -18.21
CA THR A 247 -6.89 -4.35 -18.19
C THR A 247 -5.85 -4.38 -17.07
N GLY A 248 -5.55 -3.21 -16.49
CA GLY A 248 -4.59 -3.05 -15.41
C GLY A 248 -4.45 -1.60 -15.00
N PHE A 249 -3.46 -1.35 -14.16
CA PHE A 249 -3.05 -0.01 -13.75
C PHE A 249 -1.53 0.08 -13.86
N ALA A 250 -1.05 1.30 -14.10
CA ALA A 250 0.36 1.63 -14.06
C ALA A 250 0.59 2.86 -13.18
N GLN A 251 1.74 2.90 -12.51
CA GLN A 251 2.25 4.14 -11.94
C GLN A 251 3.25 4.75 -12.90
N VAL A 252 3.13 6.07 -13.11
CA VAL A 252 4.04 6.83 -13.95
C VAL A 252 4.53 8.08 -13.23
N PHE A 253 5.78 8.45 -13.49
CA PHE A 253 6.34 9.73 -13.08
C PHE A 253 6.28 10.70 -14.27
N VAL A 254 5.55 11.81 -14.13
CA VAL A 254 5.44 12.83 -15.17
C VAL A 254 6.70 13.70 -15.19
N GLU A 255 7.53 13.52 -16.22
CA GLU A 255 8.77 14.28 -16.41
C GLU A 255 8.47 15.71 -16.87
N ASN A 256 7.58 15.84 -17.85
CA ASN A 256 7.30 17.10 -18.51
C ASN A 256 5.92 17.07 -19.15
N ILE A 257 5.21 18.19 -19.06
CA ILE A 257 4.09 18.52 -19.93
C ILE A 257 4.54 19.58 -20.93
N ASP A 258 4.68 19.22 -22.21
CA ASP A 258 5.09 20.12 -23.29
C ASP A 258 3.89 20.71 -24.02
N LYS A 259 4.07 21.87 -24.64
CA LYS A 259 3.05 22.47 -25.52
C LYS A 259 3.52 22.44 -26.97
N LYS A 260 2.85 21.64 -27.81
CA LYS A 260 3.12 21.53 -29.24
C LYS A 260 1.89 21.94 -30.04
N ALA A 261 2.02 22.98 -30.87
CA ALA A 261 0.95 23.49 -31.74
C ALA A 261 -0.40 23.75 -31.03
N GLY A 262 -0.36 24.31 -29.82
CA GLY A 262 -1.57 24.63 -29.04
C GLY A 262 -2.24 23.46 -28.33
N LYS A 263 -1.61 22.27 -28.34
CA LYS A 263 -2.01 21.08 -27.58
C LYS A 263 -0.91 20.70 -26.59
N ILE A 264 -1.29 20.03 -25.50
CA ILE A 264 -0.31 19.49 -24.56
C ILE A 264 0.11 18.08 -24.95
N GLU A 265 1.37 17.78 -24.69
CA GLU A 265 1.93 16.44 -24.73
C GLU A 265 2.45 16.11 -23.34
N ILE A 266 2.00 15.00 -22.75
CA ILE A 266 2.41 14.59 -21.40
C ILE A 266 3.38 13.42 -21.54
N ASN A 267 4.65 13.65 -21.20
CA ASN A 267 5.69 12.65 -21.23
C ASN A 267 5.98 12.19 -19.81
N ALA A 268 5.93 10.87 -19.60
CA ALA A 268 6.10 10.24 -18.31
C ALA A 268 6.98 9.00 -18.42
N ARG A 269 7.47 8.48 -17.30
CA ARG A 269 8.17 7.19 -17.23
C ARG A 269 7.42 6.21 -16.34
N PHE A 270 7.34 4.95 -16.76
CA PHE A 270 6.82 3.89 -15.89
C PHE A 270 7.72 3.71 -14.67
N VAL A 271 7.12 3.68 -13.48
CA VAL A 271 7.81 3.41 -12.22
C VAL A 271 7.18 2.19 -11.56
N ARG A 272 7.95 1.40 -10.79
CA ARG A 272 7.31 0.45 -9.88
C ARG A 272 6.86 1.21 -8.67
N PHE A 273 5.59 1.07 -8.35
CA PHE A 273 5.06 1.72 -7.16
C PHE A 273 4.05 0.82 -6.49
N VAL A 274 4.12 0.84 -5.16
CA VAL A 274 3.16 0.18 -4.30
C VAL A 274 2.03 1.17 -4.01
N VAL A 275 0.82 0.84 -4.44
CA VAL A 275 -0.39 1.59 -4.12
C VAL A 275 -1.21 0.83 -3.06
N ASN A 276 -2.05 1.54 -2.32
CA ASN A 276 -3.06 0.89 -1.48
C ASN A 276 -4.17 0.34 -2.38
N GLY A 277 -4.34 -0.98 -2.45
CA GLY A 277 -5.38 -1.62 -3.25
C GLY A 277 -5.43 -3.13 -3.02
N GLU A 278 -6.55 -3.76 -3.38
CA GLU A 278 -6.66 -5.22 -3.31
C GLU A 278 -5.71 -5.87 -4.32
N ILE A 279 -4.96 -6.88 -3.88
CA ILE A 279 -4.06 -7.64 -4.76
C ILE A 279 -4.74 -8.90 -5.27
N ASP A 280 -4.34 -9.29 -6.47
CA ASP A 280 -4.60 -10.62 -7.02
C ASP A 280 -3.29 -11.21 -7.54
N THR A 281 -2.88 -12.33 -6.95
CA THR A 281 -1.62 -13.01 -7.27
C THR A 281 -1.72 -13.86 -8.54
N SER A 282 -2.92 -14.03 -9.10
CA SER A 282 -3.15 -14.75 -10.36
C SER A 282 -3.07 -13.84 -11.59
N LEU A 283 -3.09 -12.52 -11.39
CA LEU A 283 -3.04 -11.54 -12.48
C LEU A 283 -1.63 -11.35 -13.02
N VAL A 284 -1.54 -11.03 -14.31
CA VAL A 284 -0.30 -10.67 -14.97
C VAL A 284 0.20 -9.35 -14.38
N ASP A 285 1.45 -9.36 -13.94
CA ASP A 285 2.12 -8.20 -13.37
C ASP A 285 2.30 -7.09 -14.42
N ARG A 286 1.62 -5.96 -14.19
CA ARG A 286 1.73 -4.74 -15.00
C ARG A 286 2.37 -3.59 -14.20
N GLY A 287 2.98 -3.83 -13.06
CA GLY A 287 3.80 -2.80 -12.39
C GLY A 287 3.12 -1.78 -11.51
N THR A 288 1.80 -1.85 -11.35
CA THR A 288 1.13 -1.34 -10.15
C THR A 288 0.93 -2.50 -9.19
N TYR A 289 1.64 -2.44 -8.06
CA TYR A 289 1.53 -3.43 -7.00
C TYR A 289 0.64 -2.91 -5.89
N GLY A 290 -0.28 -3.75 -5.41
CA GLY A 290 -0.86 -3.56 -4.09
C GLY A 290 0.02 -4.24 -3.05
N VAL A 291 -0.18 -3.89 -1.78
CA VAL A 291 0.35 -4.65 -0.65
C VAL A 291 -0.79 -5.32 0.11
N LYS A 292 -0.54 -6.56 0.55
CA LYS A 292 -1.46 -7.26 1.43
C LYS A 292 -0.68 -7.92 2.55
N LEU A 293 -1.12 -7.64 3.78
CA LEU A 293 -0.72 -8.38 4.95
C LEU A 293 -1.34 -9.78 4.91
N VAL A 294 -0.53 -10.80 5.14
CA VAL A 294 -0.91 -12.21 5.19
C VAL A 294 -0.48 -12.71 6.57
N ASN A 295 -1.47 -12.85 7.44
CA ASN A 295 -1.32 -13.42 8.78
C ASN A 295 -1.60 -14.92 8.77
#